data_AF-A0A101GRI9-F1
#
_entry.id   AF-A0A101GRI9-F1
#
_cell.length_a   1.000
_cell.length_b   1.000
_cell.length_c   1.000
_cell.angle_alpha   90.00
_cell.angle_beta   90.00
_cell.angle_gamma   90.00
#
_symmetry.space_group_name_H-M   'P 1'
#
loop_
_entity.id
_entity.type
_entity.pdbx_description
1 polymer ?
#
loop_
_entity_poly.entity_id
_entity_poly.type
_entity_poly.pdbx_seq_one_letter_code
_entity_poly.pdbx_strand_id
1 'polypeptide(L)' 'MKYTTFVGLDVHKDTIAVAVAKEGREAAESLGVIINKPETIAKLV' A
#
# COMPACT_ATOMS: atom_id res chain seq x y z
N MET A 1 20.48 11.28 2.96
CA MET A 1 19.24 11.70 2.29
C MET A 1 18.07 11.14 3.09
N LYS A 2 17.29 12.00 3.75
CA LYS A 2 16.08 11.58 4.47
C LYS A 2 14.99 11.39 3.41
N TYR A 3 14.67 10.15 3.07
CA TYR A 3 13.55 9.83 2.20
C TYR A 3 12.34 9.54 3.09
N THR A 4 11.74 10.58 3.68
CA THR A 4 10.49 10.38 4.43
C THR A 4 9.39 10.10 3.42
N THR A 5 9.05 8.83 3.30
CA THR A 5 8.03 8.35 2.37
C THR A 5 6.83 7.93 3.20
N PHE A 6 5.68 8.49 2.88
CA PHE A 6 4.42 8.19 3.55
C PHE A 6 3.70 7.11 2.74
N VAL A 7 3.39 5.99 3.38
CA VAL A 7 2.67 4.88 2.75
C VAL A 7 1.25 4.88 3.28
N GLY A 8 0.28 5.09 2.39
CA GLY A 8 -1.14 4.89 2.65
C GLY A 8 -1.53 3.44 2.34
N LEU A 9 -2.07 2.76 3.34
CA LEU A 9 -2.59 1.39 3.22
C LEU A 9 -4.09 1.45 3.50
N ASP A 10 -4.90 1.20 2.47
CA ASP A 10 -6.35 1.05 2.61
C ASP A 10 -6.71 -0.43 2.49
N VAL A 11 -7.11 -1.02 3.62
CA VAL A 11 -7.37 -2.45 3.73
C VAL A 11 -8.87 -2.69 3.63
N HIS A 12 -9.28 -3.41 2.59
CA HIS A 12 -10.64 -3.87 2.37
C HIS A 12 -10.74 -5.39 2.53
N LYS A 13 -11.97 -5.90 2.57
CA LYS A 13 -12.24 -7.33 2.74
C LYS A 13 -11.62 -8.18 1.63
N ASP A 14 -11.61 -7.67 0.40
CA ASP A 14 -11.19 -8.40 -0.80
C ASP A 14 -9.91 -7.84 -1.45
N THR A 15 -9.50 -6.62 -1.07
CA THR A 15 -8.36 -5.92 -1.69
C THR A 15 -7.66 -4.98 -0.71
N ILE A 16 -6.36 -4.79 -0.88
CA ILE A 16 -5.57 -3.78 -0.16
C ILE A 16 -5.02 -2.81 -1.20
N ALA A 17 -5.41 -1.53 -1.13
CA ALA A 17 -4.86 -0.50 -1.98
C ALA A 17 -3.63 0.12 -1.31
N VAL A 18 -2.55 0.28 -2.07
CA VAL A 18 -1.28 0.85 -1.59
C VAL A 18 -1.00 2.12 -2.37
N ALA A 19 -0.85 3.22 -1.65
CA ALA A 19 -0.44 4.51 -2.21
C ALA A 19 0.79 5.02 -1.48
N VAL A 20 1.69 5.70 -2.19
CA VAL A 20 2.91 6.25 -1.63
C VAL A 20 3.02 7.72 -1.95
N ALA A 21 3.18 8.54 -0.92
CA ALA A 21 3.42 9.97 -1.02
C ALA A 21 4.87 10.28 -0.62
N LYS A 22 5.55 11.07 -1.44
CA LYS A 22 6.89 11.58 -1.15
C LYS A 22 6.81 12.83 -0.25
N GLU A 23 7.88 13.08 0.51
CA GLU A 23 8.03 14.31 1.30
C GLU A 23 7.95 15.52 0.36
N GLY A 24 7.06 16.49 0.63
CA GLY A 24 6.95 17.71 -0.17
C GLY A 24 5.56 18.09 -0.69
N ARG A 25 4.48 17.45 -0.22
CA ARG A 25 3.10 17.62 -0.73
C ARG A 25 2.96 17.24 -2.22
N GLU A 26 3.82 16.37 -2.74
CA GLU A 26 3.59 15.75 -4.04
C GLU A 26 2.36 14.84 -3.97
N ALA A 27 1.67 14.68 -5.11
CA ALA A 27 0.52 13.81 -5.21
C ALA A 27 0.92 12.37 -4.83
N ALA A 28 0.10 11.70 -4.03
CA ALA A 28 0.32 10.30 -3.70
C ALA A 28 0.26 9.46 -4.99
N GLU A 29 1.32 8.73 -5.29
CA GLU A 29 1.35 7.76 -6.38
C GLU A 29 0.68 6.48 -5.93
N SER A 30 -0.35 6.04 -6.67
CA SER A 30 -0.95 4.73 -6.44
C SER A 30 0.03 3.65 -6.90
N LEU A 31 0.53 2.85 -5.97
CA LEU A 31 1.50 1.80 -6.24
C LEU A 31 0.82 0.51 -6.74
N GLY A 32 -0.45 0.33 -6.40
CA GLY A 32 -1.28 -0.75 -6.93
C GLY A 32 -2.28 -1.28 -5.91
N VAL A 33 -2.95 -2.36 -6.31
CA VAL A 33 -3.92 -3.07 -5.48
C VAL A 33 -3.47 -4.51 -5.32
N ILE A 34 -3.36 -4.94 -4.06
CA ILE A 34 -3.06 -6.32 -3.68
C ILE A 34 -4.40 -7.02 -3.46
N ILE A 35 -4.64 -8.14 -4.14
CA ILE A 35 -5.86 -8.91 -3.92
C ILE A 35 -5.74 -9.66 -2.60
N ASN A 36 -6.69 -9.42 -1.69
CA ASN A 36 -6.76 -10.04 -0.37
C ASN A 36 -7.48 -11.40 -0.46
N LYS A 37 -6.79 -12.40 -1.00
CA LYS A 37 -7.27 -13.80 -0.99
C LYS A 37 -6.77 -14.49 0.29
N PRO A 38 -7.61 -15.30 0.96
CA PRO A 38 -7.19 -16.06 2.13
C PRO A 38 -5.99 -16.98 1.82
N GLU A 39 -5.89 -17.49 0.59
CA GLU A 39 -4.75 -18.27 0.09
C GLU A 39 -3.43 -17.49 0.07
N THR A 40 -3.48 -16.17 -0.15
CA THR A 40 -2.32 -15.28 -0.20
C THR A 40 -1.86 -14.90 1.22
N ILE A 41 -2.80 -14.77 2.16
CA ILE A 41 -2.50 -14.54 3.58
C ILE A 41 -1.93 -15.81 4.23
N ALA A 42 -2.46 -16.99 3.91
CA ALA A 42 -2.00 -18.25 4.48
C ALA A 42 -0.55 -18.60 4.11
N LYS A 43 0.00 -18.00 3.04
CA LYS A 43 1.38 -18.20 2.59
C LYS A 43 2.40 -17.34 3.36
N LEU A 44 1.94 -16.45 4.23
CA LEU A 44 2.75 -15.54 5.04
C LEU A 44 3.02 -16.04 6.47
N VAL A 45 2.54 -17.24 6.82
CA VAL A 45 2.73 -17.89 8.13
C VAL A 45 3.75 -19.03 8.05
#